data_AF-A0A496U7D6-F1
#
_entry.id   AF-A0A496U7D6-F1
#
_cell.length_a   1.000
_cell.length_b   1.000
_cell.length_c   1.000
_cell.angle_alpha   90.00
_cell.angle_beta   90.00
_cell.angle_gamma   90.00
#
_symmetry.space_group_name_H-M   'P 1'
#
loop_
_entity.id
_entity.type
_entity.pdbx_description
1 polymer ?
#
loop_
_entity_poly.entity_id
_entity_poly.type
_entity_poly.pdbx_seq_one_letter_code
_entity_poly.pdbx_strand_id
1 'polypeptide(L)'
;MKGLTLKVVAGLLALTVIANPVLLNAQEKVNKVDVCAQAKSEANADVNSLLWAGVGFFGQLAGVALAYGIQTDPPASRLLGKSPKYVATYIDCYRKAARDVQFKYSIYGCIGCVSLELIIVVITLM
;
A
#
# COMPACT_ATOMS: atom_id res chain seq x y z
N MET A 1 -14.89 52.03 -30.47
CA MET A 1 -14.08 50.85 -30.85
C MET A 1 -13.32 50.18 -29.70
N LYS A 2 -12.95 50.87 -28.59
CA LYS A 2 -12.25 50.26 -27.43
C LYS A 2 -13.06 49.25 -26.60
N GLY A 3 -14.39 49.33 -26.60
CA GLY A 3 -15.25 48.45 -25.77
C GLY A 3 -15.51 47.06 -26.36
N LEU A 4 -15.41 46.91 -27.69
CA LEU A 4 -15.65 45.64 -28.37
C LEU A 4 -14.48 44.68 -28.21
N THR A 5 -13.25 45.19 -28.31
CA THR A 5 -12.02 44.42 -28.10
C THR A 5 -11.91 43.93 -26.65
N LEU A 6 -12.31 44.74 -25.67
CA LEU A 6 -12.28 44.37 -24.26
C LEU A 6 -13.23 43.21 -23.92
N LYS A 7 -14.46 43.22 -24.46
CA LYS A 7 -15.45 42.16 -24.25
C LYS A 7 -15.04 40.83 -24.90
N VAL A 8 -14.43 40.89 -26.08
CA VAL A 8 -13.93 39.71 -26.80
C VAL A 8 -12.76 39.07 -26.04
N VAL A 9 -11.81 39.88 -25.54
CA VAL A 9 -10.68 39.39 -24.74
C VAL A 9 -11.14 38.80 -23.41
N ALA A 10 -12.11 39.44 -22.74
CA ALA A 10 -12.70 38.90 -21.50
C ALA A 10 -13.44 37.58 -21.71
N GLY A 11 -14.16 37.44 -22.83
CA GLY A 11 -14.81 36.18 -23.21
C GLY A 11 -13.79 35.06 -23.49
N LEU A 12 -12.68 35.38 -24.16
CA LEU A 12 -11.62 34.41 -24.46
C LEU A 12 -10.93 33.90 -23.19
N LEU A 13 -10.67 34.80 -22.22
CA LEU A 13 -10.08 34.46 -20.93
C LEU A 13 -11.03 33.62 -20.05
N ALA A 14 -12.34 33.84 -20.13
CA ALA A 14 -13.31 33.01 -19.41
C ALA A 14 -13.38 31.59 -19.98
N LEU A 15 -13.26 31.44 -21.31
CA LEU A 15 -13.25 30.15 -22.00
C LEU A 15 -12.03 29.28 -21.63
N THR A 16 -10.86 29.87 -21.39
CA THR A 16 -9.66 29.12 -20.98
C THR A 16 -9.76 28.60 -19.55
N VAL A 17 -10.44 29.32 -18.64
CA VAL A 17 -10.66 28.88 -17.25
C VAL A 17 -11.65 27.72 -17.17
N ILE A 18 -12.67 27.68 -18.05
CA ILE A 18 -13.69 26.63 -18.11
C ILE A 18 -13.16 25.34 -18.79
N ALA A 19 -12.20 25.45 -19.71
CA ALA A 19 -11.53 24.30 -20.32
C ALA A 19 -10.54 23.59 -19.36
N ASN A 20 -10.09 24.27 -18.31
CA ASN A 20 -9.09 23.79 -17.38
C ASN A 20 -9.52 22.54 -16.55
N PRO A 21 -10.75 22.44 -16.00
CA PRO A 21 -11.17 21.22 -15.30
C PRO A 21 -11.31 20.00 -16.23
N VAL A 22 -11.47 20.20 -17.54
CA VAL A 22 -11.56 19.10 -18.51
C VAL A 22 -10.18 18.56 -18.90
N LEU A 23 -9.17 19.42 -19.00
CA LEU A 23 -7.78 19.02 -19.24
C LEU A 23 -7.12 18.34 -18.02
N LEU A 24 -7.50 18.73 -16.80
CA LEU A 24 -7.07 18.05 -15.57
C LEU A 24 -7.72 16.67 -15.37
N ASN A 25 -8.87 16.42 -16.02
CA ASN A 25 -9.61 15.17 -15.96
C ASN A 25 -9.42 14.28 -17.21
N ALA A 26 -8.47 14.59 -18.09
CA ALA A 26 -8.02 13.67 -19.12
C ALA A 26 -7.42 12.44 -18.43
N GLN A 27 -8.28 11.45 -18.20
CA GLN A 27 -8.03 10.29 -17.37
C GLN A 27 -6.73 9.61 -17.78
N GLU A 28 -5.72 9.74 -16.93
CA GLU A 28 -4.60 8.81 -16.91
C GLU A 28 -5.23 7.42 -16.83
N LYS A 29 -5.07 6.62 -17.90
CA LYS A 29 -5.50 5.21 -17.93
C LYS A 29 -4.61 4.47 -16.94
N VAL A 30 -4.94 4.55 -15.65
CA VAL A 30 -4.26 3.82 -14.60
C VAL A 30 -4.64 2.36 -14.78
N ASN A 31 -3.74 1.56 -15.36
CA ASN A 31 -3.91 0.12 -15.41
C ASN A 31 -3.79 -0.42 -13.98
N LYS A 32 -4.94 -0.66 -13.34
CA LYS A 32 -5.00 -1.14 -11.95
C LYS A 32 -4.19 -2.41 -11.74
N VAL A 33 -4.09 -3.28 -12.75
CA VAL A 33 -3.33 -4.54 -12.66
C VAL A 33 -1.85 -4.23 -12.46
N ASP A 34 -1.28 -3.33 -13.25
CA ASP A 34 0.14 -2.97 -13.20
C ASP A 34 0.48 -2.25 -11.90
N VAL A 35 -0.37 -1.31 -11.47
CA VAL A 35 -0.18 -0.58 -10.20
C VAL A 35 -0.21 -1.53 -9.01
N CYS A 36 -1.14 -2.48 -8.99
CA CYS A 36 -1.22 -3.45 -7.91
C CYS A 36 -0.09 -4.47 -7.96
N ALA A 37 0.37 -4.89 -9.15
CA ALA A 37 1.54 -5.75 -9.26
C ALA A 37 2.79 -5.07 -8.70
N GLN A 38 3.01 -3.80 -9.04
CA GLN A 38 4.10 -3.00 -8.50
C GLN A 38 3.97 -2.84 -6.98
N ALA A 39 2.81 -2.40 -6.47
CA ALA A 39 2.57 -2.20 -5.05
C ALA A 39 2.80 -3.47 -4.23
N LYS A 40 2.37 -4.64 -4.75
CA LYS A 40 2.60 -5.94 -4.11
C LYS A 40 4.08 -6.29 -4.06
N SER A 41 4.78 -6.15 -5.17
CA SER A 41 6.22 -6.44 -5.25
C SER A 41 7.01 -5.60 -4.24
N GLU A 42 6.71 -4.30 -4.18
CA GLU A 42 7.37 -3.38 -3.27
C GLU A 42 7.01 -3.65 -1.80
N ALA A 43 5.73 -3.95 -1.50
CA ALA A 43 5.33 -4.34 -0.14
C ALA A 43 6.07 -5.60 0.34
N ASN A 44 6.28 -6.59 -0.54
CA ASN A 44 7.07 -7.78 -0.21
C ASN A 44 8.53 -7.47 0.10
N ALA A 45 9.10 -6.44 -0.52
CA ALA A 45 10.49 -6.02 -0.29
C ALA A 45 10.64 -5.14 0.96
N ASP A 46 9.64 -4.32 1.27
CA ASP A 46 9.69 -3.38 2.40
C ASP A 46 9.33 -4.04 3.75
N VAL A 47 8.46 -5.06 3.75
CA VAL A 47 8.07 -5.75 4.98
C VAL A 47 9.18 -6.66 5.46
N ASN A 48 9.64 -6.45 6.69
CA ASN A 48 10.62 -7.31 7.33
C ASN A 48 10.00 -8.65 7.78
N SER A 49 10.06 -9.64 6.91
CA SER A 49 9.55 -10.99 7.14
C SER A 49 10.12 -11.66 8.40
N LEU A 50 11.42 -11.45 8.70
CA LEU A 50 12.06 -12.04 9.87
C LEU A 50 11.52 -11.45 11.17
N LEU A 51 11.28 -10.13 11.19
CA LEU A 51 10.65 -9.46 12.32
C LEU A 51 9.28 -10.08 12.60
N TRP A 52 8.45 -10.26 11.58
CA TRP A 52 7.10 -10.83 11.76
C TRP A 52 7.13 -12.31 12.12
N ALA A 53 8.10 -13.08 11.62
CA ALA A 53 8.36 -14.42 12.12
C ALA A 53 8.74 -14.43 13.60
N GLY A 54 9.60 -13.50 14.05
CA GLY A 54 9.92 -13.34 15.47
C GLY A 54 8.70 -12.98 16.31
N VAL A 55 7.88 -12.02 15.85
CA VAL A 55 6.62 -11.65 16.51
C VAL A 55 5.70 -12.86 16.67
N GLY A 56 5.57 -13.70 15.64
CA GLY A 56 4.80 -14.94 15.73
C GLY A 56 5.42 -16.00 16.64
N PHE A 57 6.75 -16.11 16.65
CA PHE A 57 7.46 -17.09 17.47
C PHE A 57 7.34 -16.78 18.96
N PHE A 58 7.64 -15.54 19.37
CA PHE A 58 7.58 -15.14 20.78
C PHE A 58 6.17 -14.78 21.24
N GLY A 59 5.33 -14.27 20.34
CA GLY A 59 3.96 -13.85 20.65
C GLY A 59 2.90 -14.92 20.42
N GLN A 60 3.27 -16.09 19.85
CA GLN A 60 2.35 -17.18 19.50
C GLN A 60 1.08 -16.65 18.78
N LEU A 61 -0.11 -17.08 19.19
CA LEU A 61 -1.38 -16.64 18.61
C LEU A 61 -1.62 -15.12 18.75
N ALA A 62 -1.16 -14.50 19.84
CA ALA A 62 -1.28 -13.06 20.03
C ALA A 62 -0.41 -12.30 19.00
N GLY A 63 0.78 -12.80 18.71
CA GLY A 63 1.67 -12.26 17.67
C GLY A 63 1.04 -12.30 16.28
N VAL A 64 0.34 -13.39 15.95
CA VAL A 64 -0.41 -13.53 14.69
C VAL A 64 -1.58 -12.54 14.62
N ALA A 65 -2.33 -12.36 15.72
CA ALA A 65 -3.42 -11.39 15.78
C ALA A 65 -2.91 -9.94 15.60
N LEU A 66 -1.78 -9.60 16.22
CA LEU A 66 -1.13 -8.29 16.06
C LEU A 66 -0.72 -8.03 14.61
N ALA A 67 -0.17 -9.04 13.93
CA ALA A 67 0.21 -8.95 12.52
C ALA A 67 -0.98 -8.67 11.58
N TYR A 68 -2.20 -9.09 11.96
CA TYR A 68 -3.39 -8.75 11.20
C TYR A 68 -3.89 -7.33 11.50
N GLY A 69 -3.71 -6.82 12.72
CA GLY A 69 -4.20 -5.51 13.14
C GLY A 69 -3.34 -4.32 12.68
N ILE A 70 -2.01 -4.49 12.65
CA ILE A 70 -1.08 -3.41 12.31
C ILE A 70 -1.10 -3.16 10.80
N GLN A 71 -1.26 -1.89 10.42
CA GLN A 71 -1.30 -1.48 9.02
C GLN A 71 0.03 -0.87 8.62
N THR A 72 0.55 -1.28 7.46
CA THR A 72 1.81 -0.76 6.91
C THR A 72 1.52 0.14 5.74
N ASP A 73 1.94 1.39 5.86
CA ASP A 73 1.76 2.39 4.83
C ASP A 73 2.99 2.48 3.92
N PRO A 74 2.79 2.71 2.61
CA PRO A 74 3.89 2.89 1.69
C PRO A 74 4.63 4.21 1.93
N PRO A 75 5.92 4.32 1.55
CA PRO A 75 6.67 5.56 1.67
C PRO A 75 6.06 6.68 0.84
N ALA A 76 5.87 7.86 1.45
CA ALA A 76 5.25 9.01 0.79
C ALA A 76 5.99 9.46 -0.48
N SER A 77 7.31 9.26 -0.54
CA SER A 77 8.15 9.56 -1.70
C SER A 77 7.70 8.86 -2.98
N ARG A 78 7.08 7.66 -2.87
CA ARG A 78 6.58 6.89 -4.02
C ARG A 78 5.24 7.40 -4.56
N LEU A 79 4.58 8.28 -3.80
CA LEU A 79 3.26 8.82 -4.12
C LEU A 79 3.30 10.27 -4.64
N LEU A 80 4.45 10.94 -4.52
CA LEU A 80 4.61 12.33 -4.95
C LEU A 80 4.42 12.47 -6.46
N GLY A 81 3.61 13.45 -6.88
CA GLY A 81 3.34 13.74 -8.30
C GLY A 81 2.43 12.72 -8.99
N LYS A 82 1.91 11.72 -8.28
CA LYS A 82 0.95 10.75 -8.84
C LYS A 82 -0.48 11.27 -8.77
N SER A 83 -1.31 10.85 -9.73
CA SER A 83 -2.72 11.19 -9.72
C SER A 83 -3.42 10.60 -8.49
N PRO A 84 -4.47 11.26 -7.95
CA PRO A 84 -5.20 10.75 -6.78
C PRO A 84 -5.72 9.32 -6.97
N LYS A 85 -6.07 8.95 -8.22
CA LYS A 85 -6.54 7.61 -8.56
C LYS A 85 -5.44 6.56 -8.48
N TYR A 86 -4.23 6.88 -8.94
CA TYR A 86 -3.06 6.03 -8.78
C TYR A 86 -2.76 5.83 -7.29
N VAL A 87 -2.68 6.92 -6.52
CA VAL A 87 -2.32 6.89 -5.10
C VAL A 87 -3.27 5.99 -4.30
N ALA A 88 -4.58 6.17 -4.47
CA ALA A 88 -5.57 5.33 -3.76
C ALA A 88 -5.42 3.85 -4.12
N THR A 89 -5.32 3.54 -5.41
CA THR A 89 -5.19 2.15 -5.89
C THR A 89 -3.90 1.50 -5.40
N TYR A 90 -2.80 2.25 -5.43
CA TYR A 90 -1.49 1.79 -4.97
C TYR A 90 -1.50 1.52 -3.46
N ILE A 91 -1.99 2.46 -2.65
CA ILE A 91 -2.06 2.32 -1.18
C ILE A 91 -2.89 1.10 -0.78
N ASP A 92 -4.05 0.89 -1.40
CA ASP A 92 -4.93 -0.25 -1.09
C ASP A 92 -4.23 -1.58 -1.39
N CYS A 93 -3.60 -1.69 -2.56
CA CYS A 93 -2.90 -2.90 -2.97
C CYS A 93 -1.63 -3.15 -2.13
N TYR A 94 -0.90 -2.09 -1.77
CA TYR A 94 0.27 -2.18 -0.90
C TYR A 94 -0.10 -2.66 0.50
N ARG A 95 -1.07 -2.01 1.15
CA ARG A 95 -1.52 -2.36 2.50
C ARG A 95 -2.01 -3.80 2.59
N LYS A 96 -2.71 -4.27 1.55
CA LYS A 96 -3.18 -5.65 1.49
C LYS A 96 -2.02 -6.64 1.43
N ALA A 97 -1.07 -6.43 0.52
CA ALA A 97 0.11 -7.29 0.42
C ALA A 97 0.98 -7.26 1.67
N ALA A 98 1.20 -6.08 2.24
CA ALA A 98 1.97 -5.95 3.46
C ALA A 98 1.35 -6.78 4.58
N ARG A 99 0.03 -6.67 4.79
CA ARG A 99 -0.68 -7.47 5.79
C ARG A 99 -0.58 -8.97 5.53
N ASP A 100 -0.71 -9.40 4.28
CA ASP A 100 -0.58 -10.81 3.90
C ASP A 100 0.82 -11.36 4.24
N VAL A 101 1.88 -10.60 3.98
CA VAL A 101 3.25 -10.97 4.36
C VAL A 101 3.40 -11.04 5.87
N GLN A 102 2.96 -10.00 6.60
CA GLN A 102 3.03 -9.94 8.06
C GLN A 102 2.36 -11.15 8.71
N PHE A 103 1.13 -11.44 8.29
CA PHE A 103 0.35 -12.55 8.77
C PHE A 103 0.98 -13.90 8.42
N LYS A 104 1.43 -14.09 7.16
CA LYS A 104 2.06 -15.33 6.70
C LYS A 104 3.31 -15.66 7.52
N TYR A 105 4.19 -14.69 7.73
CA TYR A 105 5.44 -14.93 8.45
C TYR A 105 5.24 -15.08 9.95
N SER A 106 4.30 -14.36 10.56
CA SER A 106 3.94 -14.59 11.96
C SER A 106 3.31 -15.98 12.19
N ILE A 107 2.54 -16.52 11.24
CA ILE A 107 2.13 -17.93 11.31
C ILE A 107 3.34 -18.87 11.29
N TYR A 108 4.29 -18.67 10.38
CA TYR A 108 5.50 -19.51 10.33
C TYR A 108 6.29 -19.44 11.64
N GLY A 109 6.40 -18.25 12.24
CA GLY A 109 6.98 -18.08 13.57
C GLY A 109 6.26 -18.89 14.65
N CYS A 110 4.93 -18.79 14.70
CA CYS A 110 4.10 -19.50 15.68
C CYS A 110 4.24 -21.02 15.55
N ILE A 111 4.21 -21.56 14.33
CA ILE A 111 4.41 -23.00 14.07
C ILE A 111 5.82 -23.43 14.49
N GLY A 112 6.83 -22.60 14.22
CA GLY A 112 8.20 -22.85 14.63
C GLY A 112 8.36 -22.93 16.15
N CYS A 113 7.65 -22.09 16.90
CA CYS A 113 7.64 -22.11 18.36
C CYS A 113 7.05 -23.42 18.91
N VAL A 114 5.85 -23.80 18.45
CA VAL A 114 5.21 -25.06 18.86
C VAL A 114 6.09 -26.27 18.54
N SER A 115 6.73 -26.26 17.37
CA SER A 115 7.63 -27.35 16.96
C SER A 115 8.85 -27.46 17.87
N LEU A 116 9.45 -26.33 18.27
CA LEU A 116 10.58 -26.30 19.19
C LEU A 116 10.19 -26.80 20.59
N GLU A 117 9.06 -26.34 21.13
CA GLU A 117 8.54 -26.78 22.43
C GLU A 117 8.31 -28.30 22.46
N LEU A 118 7.72 -28.87 21.40
CA LEU A 118 7.52 -30.31 21.28
C LEU A 118 8.85 -31.08 21.28
N ILE A 119 9.86 -30.62 20.54
CA ILE A 119 11.18 -31.26 20.51
C ILE A 119 11.81 -31.28 21.90
N ILE A 120 11.76 -30.15 22.63
CA ILE A 120 12.30 -30.03 23.98
C ILE A 120 11.60 -31.01 24.94
N VAL A 121 10.27 -31.08 24.88
CA VAL A 121 9.49 -32.01 25.71
C VAL A 121 9.88 -33.46 25.42
N VAL A 122 9.99 -33.86 24.15
CA VAL A 122 10.38 -35.22 23.77
C VAL A 122 11.78 -35.57 24.28
N ILE A 123 12.76 -34.68 24.09
CA ILE A 123 14.15 -34.89 24.56
C ILE A 123 14.19 -35.01 26.09
N THR A 124 13.37 -34.24 26.80
CA THR A 124 13.34 -34.26 28.27
C THR A 124 12.66 -35.51 28.82
N LEU A 125 11.75 -36.13 28.06
CA LEU A 125 11.02 -37.34 28.44
C LEU A 125 11.75 -38.65 28.10
N MET A 126 12.81 -38.59 27.30
CA MET A 126 13.69 -39.71 26.97
C MET A 126 14.82 -39.87 27.99
#